data_AF-A0A7C0Z297-F1
#
_entry.id   AF-A0A7C0Z297-F1
#
_cell.length_a   1.000
_cell.length_b   1.000
_cell.length_c   1.000
_cell.angle_alpha   90.00
_cell.angle_beta   90.00
_cell.angle_gamma   90.00
#
_symmetry.space_group_name_H-M   'P 1'
#
loop_
_entity.id
_entity.type
_entity.pdbx_description
1 polymer ?
#
loop_
_entity_poly.entity_id
_entity_poly.type
_entity_poly.pdbx_seq_one_letter_code
_entity_poly.pdbx_strand_id
1 'polypeptide(L)'
;MKMGIEESVSYRVASAIRSFVLRRGAGERRITGTSIGGDFTFSLDSDAEEFLIEYLKREGLPFACYTEDKGLVTPEGADVEGILIVDPVDGSRPHLAGIPVACVSVAVARPSEAPVFADIVEGCVLKIAGDEVYWARRGEGALAMRGEEPLSLIPSEVDGIERMAWIFEIAGRPTSLVATALAPLLDASSLSGGSFSFAASAYSLCLLARGKVDAFVDPTPRLYDELGMFPDEPRMGLHPYDIAAAWLILSELGCPATDAWGNPLDSESVFTVPDHFVSLIAASNPVLHKRIMDVIDERIDAMRRGEVAICGRSTPPKKHYKNPTPTVDCIIELEGGIVLIERKNPPYGWAIPGGYVDYGETVEEAAVREAKEETGLDVELVRQFHVYSDPARDPRQHNLSGVFICRARGTPKAASDAKSIGIFTRDTLPEPICFDHRRILEDYFEGRY
;
A
#
# COMPACT_ATOMS: atom_id res chain seq x y z
N MET A 1 -15.67 28.61 -33.87
CA MET A 1 -15.02 27.34 -33.54
C MET A 1 -16.10 26.27 -33.41
N LYS A 2 -16.80 25.92 -34.51
CA LYS A 2 -17.59 24.69 -34.60
C LYS A 2 -16.57 23.61 -34.97
N MET A 3 -15.81 23.14 -34.00
CA MET A 3 -14.62 22.31 -34.25
C MET A 3 -15.01 20.84 -34.13
N GLY A 4 -15.06 20.13 -35.26
CA GLY A 4 -14.69 18.71 -35.48
C GLY A 4 -15.08 17.59 -34.53
N ILE A 5 -15.60 17.83 -33.32
CA ILE A 5 -15.90 16.79 -32.33
C ILE A 5 -17.02 15.87 -32.81
N GLU A 6 -17.98 16.40 -33.57
CA GLU A 6 -19.09 15.61 -34.12
C GLU A 6 -18.61 14.56 -35.13
N GLU A 7 -17.45 14.79 -35.75
CA GLU A 7 -16.80 13.84 -36.67
C GLU A 7 -15.89 12.86 -35.92
N SER A 8 -15.54 13.14 -34.66
CA SER A 8 -14.68 12.30 -33.84
C SER A 8 -15.37 10.99 -33.46
N VAL A 9 -14.63 9.89 -33.56
CA VAL A 9 -15.15 8.56 -33.21
C VAL A 9 -15.47 8.45 -31.72
N SER A 10 -14.64 9.02 -30.84
CA SER A 10 -14.87 8.97 -29.39
C SER A 10 -16.18 9.67 -29.00
N TYR A 11 -16.45 10.85 -29.56
CA TYR A 11 -17.68 11.58 -29.31
C TYR A 11 -18.91 10.88 -29.90
N ARG A 12 -18.83 10.35 -31.12
CA ARG A 12 -19.93 9.60 -31.77
C ARG A 12 -20.32 8.38 -30.95
N VAL A 13 -19.33 7.60 -30.51
CA VAL A 13 -19.53 6.43 -29.65
C VAL A 13 -20.12 6.83 -28.30
N ALA A 14 -19.53 7.82 -27.62
CA ALA A 14 -20.04 8.31 -26.33
C ALA A 14 -21.49 8.79 -26.43
N SER A 15 -21.83 9.53 -27.50
CA SER A 15 -23.17 10.03 -27.76
C SER A 15 -24.18 8.92 -28.03
N ALA A 16 -23.77 7.87 -28.75
CA ALA A 16 -24.61 6.70 -28.99
C ALA A 16 -24.92 5.94 -27.69
N ILE A 17 -23.89 5.66 -26.87
CA ILE A 17 -24.04 5.00 -25.57
C ILE A 17 -24.92 5.84 -24.63
N ARG A 18 -24.63 7.14 -24.48
CA ARG A 18 -25.45 8.04 -23.65
C ARG A 18 -26.91 8.01 -24.06
N SER A 19 -27.18 8.06 -25.36
CA SER A 19 -28.55 8.01 -25.89
C SER A 19 -29.24 6.69 -25.58
N PHE A 20 -28.50 5.58 -25.60
CA PHE A 20 -29.00 4.27 -25.16
C PHE A 20 -29.32 4.26 -23.66
N VAL A 21 -28.38 4.68 -22.82
CA VAL A 21 -28.54 4.73 -21.35
C VAL A 21 -29.74 5.58 -20.95
N LEU A 22 -29.91 6.76 -21.55
CA LEU A 22 -31.06 7.64 -21.28
C LEU A 22 -32.40 7.02 -21.69
N ARG A 23 -32.45 6.28 -22.80
CA ARG A 23 -33.68 5.57 -23.23
C ARG A 23 -34.00 4.38 -22.35
N ARG A 24 -32.97 3.65 -21.91
CA ARG A 24 -33.11 2.51 -21.01
C ARG A 24 -33.66 2.94 -19.64
N GLY A 25 -33.28 4.14 -19.19
CA GLY A 25 -33.62 4.69 -17.88
C GLY A 25 -32.93 3.93 -16.74
N ALA A 26 -33.07 4.42 -15.51
CA ALA A 26 -32.40 3.83 -14.34
C ALA A 26 -32.91 2.40 -13.96
N GLY A 27 -33.99 1.91 -14.58
CA GLY A 27 -34.57 0.59 -14.30
C GLY A 27 -35.06 0.38 -12.86
N GLU A 28 -35.92 -0.61 -12.62
CA GLU A 28 -36.15 -1.09 -11.24
C GLU A 28 -34.85 -1.72 -10.71
N ARG A 29 -34.51 -1.52 -9.42
CA ARG A 29 -33.37 -2.14 -8.72
C ARG A 29 -33.45 -3.69 -8.75
N ARG A 30 -33.17 -4.33 -9.88
CA ARG A 30 -33.00 -5.78 -10.01
C ARG A 30 -31.51 -6.07 -10.12
N ILE A 31 -30.96 -6.59 -9.01
CA ILE A 31 -29.62 -7.16 -8.95
C ILE A 31 -29.63 -8.44 -9.77
N THR A 32 -28.80 -8.51 -10.83
CA THR A 32 -28.75 -9.66 -11.75
C THR A 32 -27.57 -10.59 -11.53
N GLY A 33 -26.58 -10.21 -10.70
CA GLY A 33 -25.44 -11.06 -10.36
C GLY A 33 -24.35 -10.35 -9.54
N THR A 34 -23.27 -11.08 -9.27
CA THR A 34 -22.00 -10.59 -8.69
C THR A 34 -20.91 -10.78 -9.74
N SER A 35 -20.18 -9.71 -10.09
CA SER A 35 -19.04 -9.81 -11.01
C SER A 35 -17.85 -10.51 -10.34
N ILE A 36 -16.88 -10.95 -11.14
CA ILE A 36 -15.64 -11.58 -10.66
C ILE A 36 -14.83 -10.60 -9.77
N GLY A 37 -15.05 -9.28 -9.93
CA GLY A 37 -14.47 -8.23 -9.11
C GLY A 37 -15.16 -7.95 -7.77
N GLY A 38 -16.29 -8.60 -7.44
CA GLY A 38 -17.00 -8.40 -6.18
C GLY A 38 -17.99 -7.22 -6.16
N ASP A 39 -18.26 -6.62 -7.31
CA ASP A 39 -19.22 -5.53 -7.49
C ASP A 39 -20.61 -6.04 -7.92
N PHE A 40 -21.67 -5.28 -7.59
CA PHE A 40 -23.03 -5.55 -8.05
C PHE A 40 -23.17 -5.11 -9.51
N THR A 41 -23.28 -6.06 -10.45
CA THR A 41 -23.62 -5.75 -11.83
C THR A 41 -25.12 -5.50 -11.92
N PHE A 42 -25.50 -4.25 -12.13
CA PHE A 42 -26.86 -3.88 -12.49
C PHE A 42 -26.97 -4.02 -14.00
N SER A 43 -28.11 -4.46 -14.53
CA SER A 43 -28.26 -4.81 -15.97
C SER A 43 -27.81 -3.73 -16.96
N LEU A 44 -27.66 -2.47 -16.52
CA LEU A 44 -27.34 -1.33 -17.39
C LEU A 44 -25.94 -1.38 -18.00
N ASP A 45 -24.92 -1.76 -17.24
CA ASP A 45 -23.52 -1.76 -17.71
C ASP A 45 -23.33 -2.80 -18.82
N SER A 46 -23.67 -4.07 -18.53
CA SER A 46 -23.66 -5.14 -19.54
C SER A 46 -24.58 -4.85 -20.74
N ASP A 47 -25.75 -4.23 -20.53
CA ASP A 47 -26.65 -3.83 -21.62
C ASP A 47 -25.97 -2.76 -22.53
N ALA A 48 -25.24 -1.82 -21.93
CA ALA A 48 -24.54 -0.74 -22.64
C ALA A 48 -23.30 -1.24 -23.40
N GLU A 49 -22.58 -2.22 -22.84
CA GLU A 49 -21.47 -2.90 -23.52
C GLU A 49 -21.95 -3.71 -24.73
N GLU A 50 -23.05 -4.46 -24.59
CA GLU A 50 -23.63 -5.20 -25.72
C GLU A 50 -24.11 -4.24 -26.81
N PHE A 51 -24.77 -3.14 -26.42
CA PHE A 51 -25.14 -2.08 -27.35
C PHE A 51 -23.92 -1.48 -28.07
N LEU A 52 -22.80 -1.25 -27.38
CA LEU A 52 -21.57 -0.73 -28.00
C LEU A 52 -21.08 -1.67 -29.10
N ILE A 53 -20.97 -2.96 -28.83
CA ILE A 53 -20.50 -3.94 -29.82
C ILE A 53 -21.43 -3.97 -31.05
N GLU A 54 -22.74 -4.00 -30.82
CA GLU A 54 -23.73 -3.94 -31.91
C GLU A 54 -23.66 -2.64 -32.69
N TYR A 55 -23.43 -1.51 -32.01
CA TYR A 55 -23.27 -0.19 -32.62
C TYR A 55 -22.06 -0.15 -33.54
N LEU A 56 -20.88 -0.58 -33.07
CA LEU A 56 -19.66 -0.60 -33.88
C LEU A 56 -19.85 -1.47 -35.13
N LYS A 57 -20.45 -2.65 -34.97
CA LYS A 57 -20.76 -3.57 -36.08
C LYS A 57 -21.75 -2.97 -37.07
N ARG A 58 -22.83 -2.35 -36.59
CA ARG A 58 -23.88 -1.77 -37.45
C ARG A 58 -23.38 -0.55 -38.23
N GLU A 59 -22.59 0.31 -37.60
CA GLU A 59 -22.02 1.49 -38.23
C GLU A 59 -20.77 1.17 -39.08
N GLY A 60 -20.28 -0.07 -39.05
CA GLY A 60 -19.11 -0.50 -39.80
C GLY A 60 -17.83 0.22 -39.36
N LEU A 61 -17.71 0.56 -38.08
CA LEU A 61 -16.56 1.27 -37.54
C LEU A 61 -15.37 0.30 -37.37
N PRO A 62 -14.21 0.58 -37.99
CA PRO A 62 -13.06 -0.33 -37.99
C PRO A 62 -12.24 -0.22 -36.70
N PHE A 63 -12.88 -0.34 -35.54
CA PHE A 63 -12.22 -0.21 -34.23
C PHE A 63 -12.42 -1.48 -33.41
N ALA A 64 -11.37 -1.92 -32.74
CA ALA A 64 -11.53 -2.82 -31.59
C ALA A 64 -12.08 -2.01 -30.40
N CYS A 65 -12.74 -2.68 -29.46
CA CYS A 65 -13.16 -2.05 -28.21
C CYS A 65 -12.80 -2.90 -27.00
N TYR A 66 -12.38 -2.24 -25.94
CA TYR A 66 -12.08 -2.82 -24.64
C TYR A 66 -13.03 -2.21 -23.59
N THR A 67 -13.75 -3.06 -22.87
CA THR A 67 -14.70 -2.70 -21.80
C THR A 67 -14.51 -3.59 -20.58
N GLU A 68 -15.15 -3.24 -19.46
CA GLU A 68 -15.08 -3.99 -18.19
C GLU A 68 -15.50 -5.45 -18.34
N ASP A 69 -16.72 -5.72 -18.81
CA ASP A 69 -17.28 -7.08 -18.80
C ASP A 69 -16.82 -7.93 -19.99
N LYS A 70 -16.59 -7.31 -21.16
CA LYS A 70 -16.25 -8.04 -22.40
C LYS A 70 -14.75 -8.15 -22.66
N GLY A 71 -13.92 -7.33 -22.03
CA GLY A 71 -12.51 -7.20 -22.38
C GLY A 71 -12.33 -6.76 -23.83
N LEU A 72 -11.24 -7.19 -24.48
CA LEU A 72 -10.95 -6.81 -25.88
C LEU A 72 -11.84 -7.58 -26.87
N VAL A 73 -12.66 -6.85 -27.62
CA VAL A 73 -13.47 -7.35 -28.72
C VAL A 73 -12.96 -6.73 -30.03
N THR A 74 -12.60 -7.59 -30.98
CA THR A 74 -12.08 -7.18 -32.30
C THR A 74 -13.08 -7.55 -33.40
N PRO A 75 -13.36 -6.66 -34.37
CA PRO A 75 -14.18 -6.99 -35.53
C PRO A 75 -13.59 -8.16 -36.35
N GLU A 76 -14.43 -9.05 -36.86
CA GLU A 76 -13.99 -10.19 -37.68
C GLU A 76 -13.30 -9.73 -38.98
N GLY A 77 -12.05 -10.14 -39.19
CA GLY A 77 -11.35 -10.02 -40.48
C GLY A 77 -10.89 -8.62 -40.88
N ALA A 78 -10.80 -7.67 -39.94
CA ALA A 78 -10.43 -6.28 -40.24
C ALA A 78 -9.10 -5.86 -39.60
N ASP A 79 -8.28 -5.13 -40.37
CA ASP A 79 -7.28 -4.22 -39.80
C ASP A 79 -8.03 -3.11 -39.06
N VAL A 80 -7.72 -2.91 -37.77
CA VAL A 80 -8.37 -1.87 -36.96
C VAL A 80 -7.61 -0.55 -37.06
N GLU A 81 -8.35 0.56 -37.15
CA GLU A 81 -7.80 1.92 -37.12
C GLU A 81 -7.34 2.34 -35.71
N GLY A 82 -7.88 1.69 -34.67
CA GLY A 82 -7.53 1.93 -33.28
C GLY A 82 -8.29 1.01 -32.33
N ILE A 83 -8.04 1.23 -31.04
CA ILE A 83 -8.68 0.51 -29.94
C ILE A 83 -9.45 1.54 -29.10
N LEU A 84 -10.75 1.35 -28.98
CA LEU A 84 -11.61 2.13 -28.10
C LEU A 84 -11.50 1.56 -26.69
N ILE A 85 -11.06 2.36 -25.73
CA ILE A 85 -11.09 2.02 -24.29
C ILE A 85 -12.30 2.71 -23.71
N VAL A 86 -13.30 1.94 -23.28
CA VAL A 86 -14.63 2.46 -22.99
C VAL A 86 -15.10 2.04 -21.61
N ASP A 87 -15.49 3.04 -20.82
CA ASP A 87 -16.41 2.85 -19.71
C ASP A 87 -17.79 3.37 -20.15
N PRO A 88 -18.76 2.49 -20.42
CA PRO A 88 -20.08 2.89 -20.87
C PRO A 88 -20.86 3.72 -19.84
N VAL A 89 -20.62 3.50 -18.53
CA VAL A 89 -21.33 4.17 -17.44
C VAL A 89 -20.40 4.32 -16.22
N ASP A 90 -19.42 5.22 -16.33
CA ASP A 90 -18.62 5.67 -15.17
C ASP A 90 -19.58 6.32 -14.15
N GLY A 91 -19.58 5.79 -12.94
CA GLY A 91 -20.53 6.16 -11.89
C GLY A 91 -21.93 5.54 -12.01
N SER A 92 -21.99 4.26 -12.38
CA SER A 92 -23.21 3.42 -12.34
C SER A 92 -23.96 3.50 -10.99
N ARG A 93 -23.24 3.47 -9.86
CA ARG A 93 -23.84 3.60 -8.51
C ARG A 93 -24.53 4.95 -8.28
N PRO A 94 -23.86 6.11 -8.46
CA PRO A 94 -24.52 7.41 -8.45
C PRO A 94 -25.69 7.52 -9.43
N HIS A 95 -25.57 6.96 -10.64
CA HIS A 95 -26.64 6.96 -11.64
C HIS A 95 -27.91 6.30 -11.10
N LEU A 96 -27.79 5.11 -10.51
CA LEU A 96 -28.90 4.38 -9.88
C LEU A 96 -29.49 5.11 -8.66
N ALA A 97 -28.67 5.91 -7.97
CA ALA A 97 -29.12 6.77 -6.88
C ALA A 97 -29.79 8.06 -7.36
N GLY A 98 -29.80 8.35 -8.67
CA GLY A 98 -30.32 9.59 -9.24
C GLY A 98 -29.40 10.80 -9.04
N ILE A 99 -28.13 10.57 -8.73
CA ILE A 99 -27.12 11.62 -8.56
C ILE A 99 -26.51 11.92 -9.93
N PRO A 100 -26.57 13.16 -10.43
CA PRO A 100 -26.23 13.49 -11.82
C PRO A 100 -24.72 13.72 -12.01
N VAL A 101 -23.90 12.71 -11.69
CA VAL A 101 -22.44 12.72 -11.87
C VAL A 101 -21.94 11.68 -12.86
N ALA A 102 -22.78 10.70 -13.22
CA ALA A 102 -22.38 9.63 -14.14
C ALA A 102 -22.12 10.13 -15.57
N CYS A 103 -21.19 9.47 -16.25
CA CYS A 103 -20.77 9.84 -17.60
C CYS A 103 -20.42 8.60 -18.45
N VAL A 104 -20.27 8.82 -19.75
CA VAL A 104 -19.67 7.85 -20.68
C VAL A 104 -18.23 8.29 -20.93
N SER A 105 -17.27 7.40 -20.73
CA SER A 105 -15.84 7.64 -20.98
C SER A 105 -15.39 6.83 -22.19
N VAL A 106 -14.80 7.49 -23.18
CA VAL A 106 -14.29 6.86 -24.40
C VAL A 106 -12.92 7.42 -24.74
N ALA A 107 -11.89 6.59 -24.67
CA ALA A 107 -10.56 6.91 -25.18
C ALA A 107 -10.27 6.12 -26.46
N VAL A 108 -9.42 6.67 -27.32
CA VAL A 108 -8.94 6.02 -28.55
C VAL A 108 -7.44 5.84 -28.42
N ALA A 109 -6.98 4.60 -28.40
CA ALA A 109 -5.56 4.24 -28.47
C ALA A 109 -5.17 3.81 -29.88
N ARG A 110 -3.91 4.01 -30.25
CA ARG A 110 -3.34 3.44 -31.49
C ARG A 110 -3.43 1.91 -31.48
N PRO A 111 -3.53 1.26 -32.66
CA PRO A 111 -3.45 -0.19 -32.74
C PRO A 111 -2.15 -0.71 -32.11
N SER A 112 -2.28 -1.54 -31.08
CA SER A 112 -1.17 -2.16 -30.36
C SER A 112 -1.67 -3.45 -29.69
N GLU A 113 -0.80 -4.45 -29.55
CA GLU A 113 -1.13 -5.67 -28.79
C GLU A 113 -1.21 -5.40 -27.28
N ALA A 114 -0.45 -4.41 -26.79
CA ALA A 114 -0.37 -3.99 -25.40
C ALA A 114 -0.34 -2.46 -25.33
N PRO A 115 -1.47 -1.79 -25.59
CA PRO A 115 -1.54 -0.33 -25.58
C PRO A 115 -1.28 0.20 -24.16
N VAL A 116 -0.57 1.32 -24.10
CA VAL A 116 -0.31 2.08 -22.85
C VAL A 116 -0.94 3.47 -22.92
N PHE A 117 -0.97 4.21 -21.81
CA PHE A 117 -1.57 5.56 -21.80
C PHE A 117 -0.95 6.51 -22.84
N ALA A 118 0.36 6.37 -23.12
CA ALA A 118 1.02 7.15 -24.18
C ALA A 118 0.46 6.88 -25.60
N ASP A 119 -0.19 5.74 -25.82
CA ASP A 119 -0.82 5.39 -27.09
C ASP A 119 -2.19 6.04 -27.28
N ILE A 120 -2.79 6.60 -26.22
CA ILE A 120 -4.07 7.31 -26.30
C ILE A 120 -3.89 8.57 -27.15
N VAL A 121 -4.66 8.70 -28.23
CA VAL A 121 -4.60 9.84 -29.17
C VAL A 121 -5.81 10.76 -29.05
N GLU A 122 -6.93 10.27 -28.53
CA GLU A 122 -8.17 11.02 -28.41
C GLU A 122 -8.96 10.54 -27.18
N GLY A 123 -9.67 11.45 -26.52
CA GLY A 123 -10.47 11.14 -25.33
C GLY A 123 -11.73 11.99 -25.27
N CYS A 124 -12.85 11.37 -24.94
CA CYS A 124 -14.15 12.00 -24.75
C CYS A 124 -14.78 11.54 -23.44
N VAL A 125 -15.21 12.49 -22.61
CA VAL A 125 -16.04 12.25 -21.43
C VAL A 125 -17.35 12.99 -21.62
N LEU A 126 -18.46 12.25 -21.68
CA LEU A 126 -19.78 12.80 -21.97
C LEU A 126 -20.74 12.51 -20.80
N LYS A 127 -21.20 13.58 -20.14
CA LYS A 127 -22.09 13.45 -18.98
C LYS A 127 -23.44 12.85 -19.38
N ILE A 128 -23.92 11.84 -18.66
CA ILE A 128 -25.20 11.20 -18.95
C ILE A 128 -26.35 12.16 -18.60
N ALA A 129 -26.36 12.67 -17.37
CA ALA A 129 -27.35 13.64 -16.90
C ALA A 129 -26.88 15.08 -17.24
N GLY A 130 -27.48 15.68 -18.27
CA GLY A 130 -27.09 16.98 -18.82
C GLY A 130 -26.41 16.82 -20.19
N ASP A 131 -25.78 17.87 -20.69
CA ASP A 131 -25.21 17.97 -22.04
C ASP A 131 -23.74 18.45 -22.02
N GLU A 132 -23.06 18.21 -20.90
CA GLU A 132 -21.63 18.53 -20.75
C GLU A 132 -20.78 17.46 -21.44
N VAL A 133 -19.89 17.91 -22.34
CA VAL A 133 -18.88 17.09 -23.02
C VAL A 133 -17.51 17.68 -22.77
N TYR A 134 -16.54 16.80 -22.56
CA TYR A 134 -15.12 17.10 -22.44
C TYR A 134 -14.39 16.28 -23.48
N TRP A 135 -13.50 16.90 -24.24
CA TRP A 135 -12.82 16.24 -25.35
C TRP A 135 -11.39 16.73 -25.48
N ALA A 136 -10.47 15.83 -25.81
CA ALA A 136 -9.09 16.17 -26.08
C ALA A 136 -8.53 15.29 -27.20
N ARG A 137 -7.55 15.84 -27.91
CA ARG A 137 -6.73 15.09 -28.87
C ARG A 137 -5.26 15.42 -28.64
N ARG A 138 -4.43 14.39 -28.68
CA ARG A 138 -3.02 14.50 -28.33
C ARG A 138 -2.32 15.56 -29.18
N GLY A 139 -1.72 16.54 -28.52
CA GLY A 139 -1.00 17.66 -29.13
C GLY A 139 -1.88 18.75 -29.75
N GLU A 140 -3.21 18.62 -29.68
CA GLU A 140 -4.18 19.62 -30.19
C GLU A 140 -4.89 20.38 -29.06
N GLY A 141 -4.67 20.01 -27.80
CA GLY A 141 -5.32 20.59 -26.64
C GLY A 141 -6.61 19.87 -26.23
N ALA A 142 -7.28 20.46 -25.25
CA ALA A 142 -8.58 20.02 -24.75
C ALA A 142 -9.64 21.12 -24.87
N LEU A 143 -10.90 20.72 -24.98
CA LEU A 143 -12.07 21.60 -24.96
C LEU A 143 -13.21 20.97 -24.17
N ALA A 144 -14.15 21.81 -23.73
CA ALA A 144 -15.37 21.36 -23.10
C ALA A 144 -16.56 22.22 -23.54
N MET A 145 -17.75 21.61 -23.62
CA MET A 145 -18.98 22.27 -24.06
C MET A 145 -20.17 21.83 -23.20
N ARG A 146 -21.19 22.69 -23.13
CA ARG A 146 -22.53 22.41 -22.60
C ARG A 146 -23.53 22.81 -23.67
N GLY A 147 -24.06 21.84 -24.40
CA GLY A 147 -24.82 22.12 -25.61
C GLY A 147 -23.93 22.86 -26.61
N GLU A 148 -24.31 24.07 -27.00
CA GLU A 148 -23.49 24.91 -27.91
C GLU A 148 -22.52 25.85 -27.16
N GLU A 149 -22.59 25.92 -25.82
CA GLU A 149 -21.82 26.87 -25.03
C GLU A 149 -20.44 26.28 -24.64
N PRO A 150 -19.32 26.96 -24.93
CA PRO A 150 -18.01 26.51 -24.47
C PRO A 150 -17.87 26.63 -22.95
N LEU A 151 -17.24 25.63 -22.34
CA LEU A 151 -16.90 25.62 -20.92
C LEU A 151 -15.40 25.91 -20.73
N SER A 152 -15.09 26.70 -19.71
CA SER A 152 -13.69 26.98 -19.34
C SER A 152 -13.00 25.71 -18.82
N LEU A 153 -11.83 25.41 -19.39
CA LEU A 153 -10.86 24.42 -18.92
C LEU A 153 -9.62 25.14 -18.37
N ILE A 154 -9.81 25.86 -17.27
CA ILE A 154 -8.73 26.55 -16.55
C ILE A 154 -8.61 25.88 -15.20
N PRO A 155 -7.56 25.06 -14.97
CA PRO A 155 -7.27 24.49 -13.67
C PRO A 155 -7.07 25.58 -12.62
N SER A 156 -7.32 25.22 -11.36
CA SER A 156 -7.19 26.14 -10.23
C SER A 156 -5.73 26.44 -9.87
N GLU A 157 -5.46 27.66 -9.43
CA GLU A 157 -4.14 28.10 -8.92
C GLU A 157 -3.95 27.79 -7.41
N VAL A 158 -4.90 27.10 -6.77
CA VAL A 158 -4.75 26.68 -5.36
C VAL A 158 -3.54 25.76 -5.24
N ASP A 159 -2.61 26.13 -4.36
CA ASP A 159 -1.36 25.39 -4.15
C ASP A 159 -1.31 24.72 -2.77
N GLY A 160 -2.13 25.15 -1.80
CA GLY A 160 -2.13 24.69 -0.41
C GLY A 160 -3.14 23.57 -0.14
N ILE A 161 -2.68 22.49 0.49
CA ILE A 161 -3.53 21.34 0.88
C ILE A 161 -4.65 21.74 1.86
N GLU A 162 -4.47 22.85 2.59
CA GLU A 162 -5.44 23.37 3.55
C GLU A 162 -6.63 24.10 2.89
N ARG A 163 -6.43 24.61 1.66
CA ARG A 163 -7.45 25.31 0.88
C ARG A 163 -8.05 24.47 -0.25
N MET A 164 -7.51 23.29 -0.50
CA MET A 164 -7.91 22.48 -1.65
C MET A 164 -9.32 21.91 -1.48
N ALA A 165 -10.15 22.06 -2.51
CA ALA A 165 -11.31 21.24 -2.77
C ALA A 165 -10.87 20.03 -3.61
N TRP A 166 -11.01 18.81 -3.13
CA TRP A 166 -10.43 17.63 -3.78
C TRP A 166 -11.36 16.43 -3.75
N ILE A 167 -11.13 15.52 -4.68
CA ILE A 167 -11.90 14.28 -4.81
C ILE A 167 -10.97 13.12 -4.44
N PHE A 168 -11.50 12.17 -3.68
CA PHE A 168 -10.84 10.90 -3.44
C PHE A 168 -11.78 9.75 -3.78
N GLU A 169 -11.20 8.66 -4.23
CA GLU A 169 -11.96 7.43 -4.46
C GLU A 169 -11.65 6.40 -3.38
N ILE A 170 -12.70 5.69 -2.97
CA ILE A 170 -12.62 4.53 -2.09
C ILE A 170 -13.33 3.40 -2.81
N ALA A 171 -12.78 3.01 -3.96
CA ALA A 171 -13.20 1.82 -4.69
C ALA A 171 -12.48 0.62 -4.07
N GLY A 172 -12.95 0.13 -2.92
CA GLY A 172 -12.42 -1.10 -2.37
C GLY A 172 -12.39 -1.26 -0.86
N ARG A 173 -12.02 -2.47 -0.46
CA ARG A 173 -11.74 -2.82 0.92
C ARG A 173 -10.25 -3.17 1.09
N PRO A 174 -9.67 -2.91 2.27
CA PRO A 174 -10.28 -2.26 3.43
C PRO A 174 -10.36 -0.74 3.29
N THR A 175 -11.57 -0.19 3.35
CA THR A 175 -11.80 1.26 3.40
C THR A 175 -11.02 1.93 4.53
N SER A 176 -10.81 1.22 5.65
CA SER A 176 -10.04 1.75 6.78
C SER A 176 -8.58 2.01 6.44
N LEU A 177 -7.96 1.25 5.52
CA LEU A 177 -6.59 1.49 5.09
C LEU A 177 -6.50 2.79 4.29
N VAL A 178 -7.35 2.93 3.27
CA VAL A 178 -7.41 4.13 2.42
C VAL A 178 -7.75 5.35 3.26
N ALA A 179 -8.80 5.29 4.10
CA ALA A 179 -9.18 6.39 4.98
C ALA A 179 -8.06 6.77 5.96
N THR A 180 -7.32 5.79 6.49
CA THR A 180 -6.17 6.06 7.38
C THR A 180 -5.05 6.75 6.63
N ALA A 181 -4.78 6.37 5.37
CA ALA A 181 -3.78 7.00 4.53
C ALA A 181 -4.16 8.43 4.11
N LEU A 182 -5.45 8.68 3.87
CA LEU A 182 -5.96 9.99 3.47
C LEU A 182 -6.22 10.95 4.64
N ALA A 183 -6.24 10.45 5.88
CA ALA A 183 -6.59 11.23 7.07
C ALA A 183 -5.86 12.59 7.19
N PRO A 184 -4.53 12.69 6.94
CA PRO A 184 -3.86 14.00 7.04
C PRO A 184 -4.36 15.03 6.01
N LEU A 185 -4.69 14.60 4.79
CA LEU A 185 -5.26 15.48 3.77
C LEU A 185 -6.70 15.89 4.13
N LEU A 186 -7.49 14.94 4.65
CA LEU A 186 -8.84 15.21 5.15
C LEU A 186 -8.82 16.24 6.29
N ASP A 187 -7.93 16.05 7.27
CA ASP A 187 -7.80 16.96 8.40
C ASP A 187 -7.35 18.35 7.95
N ALA A 188 -6.32 18.43 7.09
CA ALA A 188 -5.78 19.70 6.59
C ALA A 188 -6.83 20.52 5.82
N SER A 189 -7.60 19.87 4.95
CA SER A 189 -8.58 20.53 4.07
C SER A 189 -9.96 20.75 4.72
N SER A 190 -10.21 20.21 5.91
CA SER A 190 -11.55 20.14 6.53
C SER A 190 -12.25 21.48 6.79
N LEU A 191 -11.51 22.56 7.05
CA LEU A 191 -12.08 23.86 7.43
C LEU A 191 -12.12 24.88 6.29
N SER A 192 -11.10 24.89 5.44
CA SER A 192 -10.89 25.93 4.42
C SER A 192 -10.87 25.39 2.99
N GLY A 193 -10.96 24.07 2.82
CA GLY A 193 -11.09 23.38 1.54
C GLY A 193 -12.37 22.55 1.51
N GLY A 194 -12.29 21.35 0.92
CA GLY A 194 -13.39 20.39 0.93
C GLY A 194 -12.98 19.05 0.31
N SER A 195 -13.56 17.95 0.79
CA SER A 195 -13.24 16.60 0.33
C SER A 195 -14.50 15.88 -0.15
N PHE A 196 -14.46 15.30 -1.35
CA PHE A 196 -15.60 14.65 -1.98
C PHE A 196 -15.25 13.25 -2.46
N SER A 197 -16.25 12.37 -2.56
CA SER A 197 -16.15 11.09 -3.26
C SER A 197 -17.42 10.94 -4.08
N PHE A 198 -17.27 10.89 -5.41
CA PHE A 198 -18.41 10.82 -6.33
C PHE A 198 -18.58 9.42 -6.92
N ALA A 199 -17.59 8.54 -6.82
CA ALA A 199 -17.59 7.23 -7.47
C ALA A 199 -17.88 7.37 -8.97
N ALA A 200 -17.24 8.36 -9.61
CA ALA A 200 -17.34 8.68 -11.03
C ALA A 200 -16.04 9.36 -11.47
N SER A 201 -15.02 8.55 -11.75
CA SER A 201 -13.62 8.99 -11.84
C SER A 201 -13.38 9.90 -13.05
N ALA A 202 -13.93 9.56 -14.22
CA ALA A 202 -13.75 10.33 -15.44
C ALA A 202 -14.35 11.73 -15.29
N TYR A 203 -15.56 11.83 -14.74
CA TYR A 203 -16.18 13.14 -14.50
C TYR A 203 -15.49 13.93 -13.39
N SER A 204 -14.98 13.26 -12.35
CA SER A 204 -14.22 13.89 -11.27
C SER A 204 -12.93 14.56 -11.79
N LEU A 205 -12.20 13.90 -12.68
CA LEU A 205 -11.03 14.47 -13.36
C LEU A 205 -11.42 15.63 -14.30
N CYS A 206 -12.60 15.58 -14.93
CA CYS A 206 -13.11 16.71 -15.71
C CYS A 206 -13.45 17.93 -14.84
N LEU A 207 -13.89 17.74 -13.59
CA LEU A 207 -14.06 18.85 -12.64
C LEU A 207 -12.72 19.49 -12.26
N LEU A 208 -11.65 18.70 -12.15
CA LEU A 208 -10.29 19.20 -11.96
C LEU A 208 -9.84 20.04 -13.16
N ALA A 209 -10.05 19.54 -14.38
CA ALA A 209 -9.76 20.25 -15.64
C ALA A 209 -10.44 21.63 -15.72
N ARG A 210 -11.61 21.78 -15.08
CA ARG A 210 -12.39 23.02 -15.01
C ARG A 210 -12.03 23.94 -13.85
N GLY A 211 -11.09 23.54 -12.98
CA GLY A 211 -10.79 24.25 -11.74
C GLY A 211 -11.99 24.28 -10.77
N LYS A 212 -12.87 23.28 -10.82
CA LYS A 212 -13.98 23.11 -9.84
C LYS A 212 -13.54 22.37 -8.60
N VAL A 213 -12.53 21.54 -8.75
CA VAL A 213 -11.73 20.94 -7.70
C VAL A 213 -10.26 21.10 -8.08
N ASP A 214 -9.38 20.97 -7.11
CA ASP A 214 -7.95 21.23 -7.20
C ASP A 214 -7.15 19.93 -7.31
N ALA A 215 -7.70 18.80 -6.85
CA ALA A 215 -7.01 17.52 -6.89
C ALA A 215 -7.96 16.30 -6.97
N PHE A 216 -7.41 15.20 -7.48
CA PHE A 216 -7.99 13.85 -7.47
C PHE A 216 -6.94 12.90 -6.89
N VAL A 217 -7.32 12.10 -5.88
CA VAL A 217 -6.37 11.32 -5.08
C VAL A 217 -6.89 9.90 -4.86
N ASP A 218 -6.22 8.92 -5.45
CA ASP A 218 -6.39 7.50 -5.16
C ASP A 218 -5.02 6.79 -5.06
N PRO A 219 -4.55 6.50 -3.83
CA PRO A 219 -3.31 5.79 -3.59
C PRO A 219 -3.48 4.26 -3.43
N THR A 220 -4.67 3.72 -3.70
CA THR A 220 -5.09 2.39 -3.23
C THR A 220 -4.16 1.25 -3.66
N PRO A 221 -3.77 1.10 -4.94
CA PRO A 221 -2.79 0.08 -5.35
C PRO A 221 -1.48 0.10 -4.55
N ARG A 222 -0.92 1.29 -4.30
CA ARG A 222 0.32 1.43 -3.51
C ARG A 222 0.13 0.98 -2.07
N LEU A 223 -1.01 1.31 -1.47
CA LEU A 223 -1.32 0.87 -0.11
C LEU A 223 -1.39 -0.67 -0.02
N TYR A 224 -1.95 -1.33 -1.02
CA TYR A 224 -2.01 -2.79 -1.06
C TYR A 224 -0.63 -3.42 -1.18
N ASP A 225 0.21 -2.90 -2.07
CA ASP A 225 1.52 -3.48 -2.33
C ASP A 225 2.51 -3.25 -1.20
N GLU A 226 2.47 -2.09 -0.55
CA GLU A 226 3.46 -1.74 0.49
C GLU A 226 3.03 -2.10 1.91
N LEU A 227 1.73 -2.13 2.20
CA LEU A 227 1.23 -2.39 3.55
C LEU A 227 0.54 -3.75 3.66
N GLY A 228 0.20 -4.39 2.54
CA GLY A 228 -0.51 -5.66 2.48
C GLY A 228 -2.03 -5.52 2.61
N MET A 229 -2.74 -6.54 2.14
CA MET A 229 -4.21 -6.62 2.17
C MET A 229 -4.73 -7.40 3.38
N PHE A 230 -6.05 -7.34 3.61
CA PHE A 230 -6.71 -8.34 4.45
C PHE A 230 -6.87 -9.64 3.64
N PRO A 231 -6.56 -10.81 4.22
CA PRO A 231 -6.43 -12.09 3.49
C PRO A 231 -7.70 -12.59 2.77
N ASP A 232 -8.87 -11.99 3.00
CA ASP A 232 -10.17 -12.47 2.53
C ASP A 232 -10.95 -11.47 1.64
N GLU A 233 -10.32 -10.39 1.16
CA GLU A 233 -11.00 -9.34 0.38
C GLU A 233 -10.42 -9.17 -1.04
N PRO A 234 -11.26 -9.02 -2.08
CA PRO A 234 -10.78 -8.81 -3.45
C PRO A 234 -10.06 -7.44 -3.57
N ARG A 235 -9.01 -7.39 -4.40
CA ARG A 235 -8.40 -6.13 -4.81
C ARG A 235 -9.43 -5.34 -5.61
N MET A 236 -9.59 -4.07 -5.27
CA MET A 236 -10.39 -3.10 -6.03
C MET A 236 -9.58 -1.80 -6.13
N GLY A 237 -9.82 -1.02 -7.17
CA GLY A 237 -9.14 0.24 -7.40
C GLY A 237 -9.61 0.83 -8.72
N LEU A 238 -8.92 1.88 -9.18
CA LEU A 238 -9.22 2.47 -10.48
C LEU A 238 -8.81 1.53 -11.59
N HIS A 239 -9.74 1.29 -12.50
CA HIS A 239 -9.43 0.64 -13.76
C HIS A 239 -8.88 1.67 -14.75
N PRO A 240 -7.97 1.27 -15.65
CA PRO A 240 -7.49 2.19 -16.69
C PRO A 240 -8.60 2.82 -17.53
N TYR A 241 -9.69 2.09 -17.81
CA TYR A 241 -10.82 2.61 -18.59
C TYR A 241 -11.58 3.75 -17.88
N ASP A 242 -11.59 3.78 -16.54
CA ASP A 242 -12.23 4.83 -15.74
C ASP A 242 -11.56 6.20 -15.92
N ILE A 243 -10.26 6.20 -16.27
CA ILE A 243 -9.43 7.41 -16.28
C ILE A 243 -8.82 7.72 -17.65
N ALA A 244 -8.74 6.78 -18.59
CA ALA A 244 -8.02 6.92 -19.86
C ALA A 244 -8.38 8.21 -20.64
N ALA A 245 -9.67 8.47 -20.84
CA ALA A 245 -10.13 9.64 -21.59
C ALA A 245 -9.84 10.95 -20.83
N ALA A 246 -10.12 10.96 -19.52
CA ALA A 246 -9.94 12.13 -18.67
C ALA A 246 -8.46 12.44 -18.40
N TRP A 247 -7.60 11.43 -18.33
CA TRP A 247 -6.15 11.58 -18.24
C TRP A 247 -5.59 12.32 -19.46
N LEU A 248 -6.05 12.01 -20.68
CA LEU A 248 -5.64 12.76 -21.86
C LEU A 248 -6.07 14.23 -21.76
N ILE A 249 -7.31 14.48 -21.31
CA ILE A 249 -7.82 15.84 -21.10
C ILE A 249 -6.90 16.62 -20.13
N LEU A 250 -6.52 16.03 -19.00
CA LEU A 250 -5.61 16.65 -18.04
C LEU A 250 -4.20 16.84 -18.62
N SER A 251 -3.70 15.86 -19.36
CA SER A 251 -2.37 15.90 -19.98
C SER A 251 -2.25 17.05 -20.99
N GLU A 252 -3.27 17.26 -21.82
CA GLU A 252 -3.32 18.36 -22.79
C GLU A 252 -3.42 19.74 -22.11
N LEU A 253 -3.88 19.81 -20.86
CA LEU A 253 -3.88 21.03 -20.04
C LEU A 253 -2.58 21.21 -19.25
N GLY A 254 -1.66 20.25 -19.29
CA GLY A 254 -0.42 20.26 -18.51
C GLY A 254 -0.63 20.05 -17.01
N CYS A 255 -1.78 19.52 -16.59
CA CYS A 255 -2.02 19.15 -15.20
C CYS A 255 -1.12 17.96 -14.82
N PRO A 256 -0.39 18.01 -13.69
CA PRO A 256 0.35 16.84 -13.20
C PRO A 256 -0.61 15.70 -12.83
N ALA A 257 -0.32 14.51 -13.35
CA ALA A 257 -1.03 13.27 -13.07
C ALA A 257 -0.02 12.10 -13.05
N THR A 258 0.16 11.49 -11.90
CA THR A 258 1.10 10.37 -11.68
C THR A 258 0.39 9.21 -11.00
N ASP A 259 1.03 8.05 -10.99
CA ASP A 259 0.70 7.03 -10.00
C ASP A 259 1.00 7.53 -8.57
N ALA A 260 0.64 6.74 -7.57
CA ALA A 260 0.89 7.06 -6.16
C ALA A 260 2.35 6.87 -5.72
N TRP A 261 3.25 6.41 -6.59
CA TRP A 261 4.69 6.42 -6.40
C TRP A 261 5.37 7.65 -7.03
N GLY A 262 4.61 8.47 -7.77
CA GLY A 262 5.11 9.64 -8.48
C GLY A 262 5.61 9.36 -9.90
N ASN A 263 5.40 8.14 -10.42
CA ASN A 263 5.76 7.81 -11.79
C ASN A 263 4.70 8.32 -12.79
N PRO A 264 5.10 8.78 -13.99
CA PRO A 264 4.16 9.08 -15.06
C PRO A 264 3.36 7.83 -15.47
N LEU A 265 2.10 8.02 -15.85
CA LEU A 265 1.24 6.92 -16.33
C LEU A 265 1.56 6.47 -17.77
N ASP A 266 2.43 7.17 -18.49
CA ASP A 266 2.70 6.95 -19.93
C ASP A 266 2.97 5.48 -20.30
N SER A 267 3.63 4.72 -19.43
CA SER A 267 3.95 3.30 -19.62
C SER A 267 2.93 2.33 -19.02
N GLU A 268 1.92 2.81 -18.32
CA GLU A 268 0.88 1.97 -17.72
C GLU A 268 -0.04 1.41 -18.80
N SER A 269 -0.46 0.15 -18.61
CA SER A 269 -1.40 -0.53 -19.50
C SER A 269 -2.76 0.17 -19.47
N VAL A 270 -3.41 0.32 -20.64
CA VAL A 270 -4.83 0.74 -20.70
C VAL A 270 -5.80 -0.43 -20.65
N PHE A 271 -5.30 -1.66 -20.61
CA PHE A 271 -6.10 -2.86 -20.37
C PHE A 271 -6.06 -3.23 -18.89
N THR A 272 -7.22 -3.59 -18.36
CA THR A 272 -7.33 -4.29 -17.08
C THR A 272 -7.00 -5.77 -17.28
N VAL A 273 -5.97 -6.25 -16.59
CA VAL A 273 -5.76 -7.70 -16.38
C VAL A 273 -6.13 -8.02 -14.94
N PRO A 274 -6.45 -9.29 -14.59
CA PRO A 274 -6.74 -9.65 -13.21
C PRO A 274 -5.66 -9.10 -12.25
N ASP A 275 -6.10 -8.47 -11.16
CA ASP A 275 -5.25 -7.83 -10.14
C ASP A 275 -4.45 -6.58 -10.58
N HIS A 276 -4.65 -6.06 -11.80
CA HIS A 276 -4.04 -4.80 -12.24
C HIS A 276 -5.02 -3.63 -12.08
N PHE A 277 -4.68 -2.76 -11.13
CA PHE A 277 -5.36 -1.50 -10.86
C PHE A 277 -4.35 -0.36 -10.94
N VAL A 278 -4.80 0.81 -11.38
CA VAL A 278 -3.98 2.01 -11.47
C VAL A 278 -4.24 2.89 -10.26
N SER A 279 -3.19 3.50 -9.73
CA SER A 279 -3.32 4.56 -8.73
C SER A 279 -3.21 5.91 -9.45
N LEU A 280 -3.85 6.95 -8.93
CA LEU A 280 -3.82 8.25 -9.56
C LEU A 280 -3.78 9.38 -8.53
N ILE A 281 -2.71 10.16 -8.61
CA ILE A 281 -2.57 11.44 -7.93
C ILE A 281 -2.51 12.52 -9.01
N ALA A 282 -3.60 13.26 -9.18
CA ALA A 282 -3.69 14.37 -10.11
C ALA A 282 -3.98 15.68 -9.36
N ALA A 283 -3.38 16.78 -9.80
CA ALA A 283 -3.64 18.10 -9.23
C ALA A 283 -3.72 19.16 -10.31
N SER A 284 -4.27 20.32 -9.97
CA SER A 284 -4.41 21.46 -10.88
C SER A 284 -3.06 22.11 -11.24
N ASN A 285 -2.03 21.94 -10.40
CA ASN A 285 -0.69 22.45 -10.64
C ASN A 285 0.40 21.60 -9.95
N PRO A 286 1.67 21.68 -10.39
CA PRO A 286 2.78 20.89 -9.84
C PRO A 286 3.10 21.14 -8.36
N VAL A 287 2.80 22.34 -7.84
CA VAL A 287 3.08 22.66 -6.42
C VAL A 287 2.12 21.89 -5.52
N LEU A 288 0.82 21.90 -5.85
CA LEU A 288 -0.18 21.14 -5.10
C LEU A 288 0.05 19.63 -5.23
N HIS A 289 0.34 19.14 -6.44
CA HIS A 289 0.65 17.72 -6.68
C HIS A 289 1.78 17.23 -5.75
N LYS A 290 2.89 17.96 -5.73
CA LYS A 290 4.03 17.62 -4.86
C LYS A 290 3.64 17.60 -3.38
N ARG A 291 2.89 18.60 -2.90
CA ARG A 291 2.46 18.66 -1.49
C ARG A 291 1.55 17.49 -1.12
N ILE A 292 0.67 17.06 -2.02
CA ILE A 292 -0.17 15.88 -1.82
C ILE A 292 0.71 14.62 -1.74
N MET A 293 1.64 14.45 -2.68
CA MET A 293 2.59 13.33 -2.70
C MET A 293 3.41 13.25 -1.40
N ASP A 294 4.00 14.38 -0.96
CA ASP A 294 4.80 14.44 0.27
C ASP A 294 3.99 13.96 1.50
N VAL A 295 2.71 14.36 1.60
CA VAL A 295 1.82 13.94 2.70
C VAL A 295 1.47 12.45 2.61
N ILE A 296 1.21 11.93 1.41
CA ILE A 296 0.91 10.51 1.20
C ILE A 296 2.14 9.65 1.53
N ASP A 297 3.33 10.06 1.07
CA ASP A 297 4.59 9.38 1.36
C ASP A 297 4.86 9.30 2.87
N GLU A 298 4.82 10.44 3.56
CA GLU A 298 5.04 10.50 5.00
C GLU A 298 4.04 9.60 5.75
N ARG A 299 2.78 9.61 5.31
CA ARG A 299 1.72 8.84 5.95
C ARG A 299 1.88 7.34 5.74
N ILE A 300 2.19 6.90 4.52
CA ILE A 300 2.44 5.49 4.22
C ILE A 300 3.66 4.99 4.99
N ASP A 301 4.72 5.78 5.06
CA ASP A 301 5.92 5.45 5.82
C ASP A 301 5.64 5.32 7.33
N ALA A 302 4.85 6.22 7.91
CA ALA A 302 4.43 6.12 9.32
C ALA A 302 3.56 4.87 9.59
N MET A 303 2.68 4.51 8.64
CA MET A 303 1.88 3.28 8.71
C MET A 303 2.77 2.04 8.62
N ARG A 304 3.79 2.04 7.74
CA ARG A 304 4.76 0.94 7.60
C ARG A 304 5.60 0.75 8.87
N ARG A 305 5.99 1.84 9.54
CA ARG A 305 6.71 1.79 10.83
C ARG A 305 5.82 1.40 12.02
N GLY A 306 4.51 1.28 11.83
CA GLY A 306 3.55 0.96 12.90
C GLY A 306 3.28 2.13 13.86
N GLU A 307 3.64 3.36 13.49
CA GLU A 307 3.36 4.58 14.26
C GLU A 307 1.89 4.98 14.17
N VAL A 308 1.21 4.53 13.12
CA VAL A 308 -0.21 4.76 12.85
C VAL A 308 -0.96 3.44 12.90
N ALA A 309 -1.93 3.33 13.80
CA ALA A 309 -2.81 2.17 13.84
C ALA A 309 -3.83 2.19 12.70
N ILE A 310 -3.92 1.09 11.94
CA ILE A 310 -4.94 0.91 10.91
C ILE A 310 -6.16 0.25 11.54
N CYS A 311 -7.29 0.96 11.56
CA CYS A 311 -8.55 0.41 12.08
C CYS A 311 -8.93 -0.88 11.34
N GLY A 312 -9.36 -1.92 12.05
CA GLY A 312 -9.73 -3.22 11.46
C GLY A 312 -8.58 -4.20 11.24
N ARG A 313 -7.30 -3.78 11.35
CA ARG A 313 -6.19 -4.72 11.58
C ARG A 313 -6.26 -5.17 13.03
N SER A 314 -6.98 -6.26 13.26
CA SER A 314 -7.06 -6.94 14.56
C SER A 314 -5.70 -7.54 14.94
N THR A 315 -4.74 -6.69 15.26
CA THR A 315 -3.87 -6.88 16.41
C THR A 315 -3.57 -5.48 16.91
N PRO A 316 -3.92 -5.12 18.16
CA PRO A 316 -3.38 -3.89 18.73
C PRO A 316 -1.85 -3.94 18.56
N PRO A 317 -1.17 -2.81 18.28
CA PRO A 317 0.28 -2.81 18.24
C PRO A 317 0.75 -3.54 19.49
N LYS A 318 1.49 -4.65 19.31
CA LYS A 318 2.04 -5.39 20.45
C LYS A 318 2.70 -4.34 21.31
N LYS A 319 2.21 -4.16 22.54
CA LYS A 319 2.79 -3.20 23.47
C LYS A 319 4.28 -3.50 23.47
N HIS A 320 5.10 -2.60 22.95
CA HIS A 320 6.55 -2.73 23.04
C HIS A 320 6.89 -2.46 24.49
N TYR A 321 6.85 -3.51 25.30
CA TYR A 321 7.32 -3.44 26.66
C TYR A 321 8.84 -3.26 26.62
N LYS A 322 9.35 -2.25 27.32
CA LYS A 322 10.78 -2.15 27.62
C LYS A 322 11.13 -3.19 28.69
N ASN A 323 11.18 -4.45 28.28
CA ASN A 323 11.49 -5.58 29.14
C ASN A 323 13.00 -5.79 29.25
N PRO A 324 13.47 -6.39 30.36
CA PRO A 324 14.85 -6.88 30.44
C PRO A 324 15.12 -7.92 29.35
N THR A 325 16.34 -7.95 28.81
CA THR A 325 16.74 -8.99 27.86
C THR A 325 17.03 -10.30 28.62
N PRO A 326 16.43 -11.44 28.22
CA PRO A 326 16.68 -12.72 28.86
C PRO A 326 18.08 -13.24 28.52
N THR A 327 18.78 -13.69 29.54
CA THR A 327 20.13 -14.27 29.49
C THR A 327 20.19 -15.49 30.39
N VAL A 328 21.24 -16.29 30.27
CA VAL A 328 21.53 -17.42 31.15
C VAL A 328 23.00 -17.44 31.53
N ASP A 329 23.29 -17.86 32.77
CA ASP A 329 24.66 -18.08 33.25
C ASP A 329 24.77 -19.51 33.82
N CYS A 330 25.89 -20.18 33.57
CA CYS A 330 26.14 -21.57 33.95
C CYS A 330 27.30 -21.69 34.93
N ILE A 331 27.00 -21.98 36.20
CA ILE A 331 28.02 -22.39 37.18
C ILE A 331 28.37 -23.85 36.91
N ILE A 332 29.41 -24.07 36.10
CA ILE A 332 29.84 -25.40 35.67
C ILE A 332 30.84 -25.98 36.67
N GLU A 333 30.42 -27.02 37.40
CA GLU A 333 31.24 -27.81 38.30
C GLU A 333 32.11 -28.82 37.52
N LEU A 334 33.42 -28.75 37.75
CA LEU A 334 34.41 -29.72 37.30
C LEU A 334 35.22 -30.26 38.51
N GLU A 335 36.00 -31.32 38.28
CA GLU A 335 37.00 -31.76 39.25
C GLU A 335 38.01 -30.63 39.49
N GLY A 336 38.03 -30.10 40.72
CA GLY A 336 38.95 -29.04 41.13
C GLY A 336 38.36 -27.62 41.17
N GLY A 337 37.10 -27.40 40.78
CA GLY A 337 36.45 -26.09 40.93
C GLY A 337 35.36 -25.80 39.93
N ILE A 338 35.10 -24.50 39.72
CA ILE A 338 34.14 -23.99 38.75
C ILE A 338 34.83 -23.36 37.54
N VAL A 339 34.17 -23.40 36.40
CA VAL A 339 34.68 -22.79 35.15
C VAL A 339 34.32 -21.31 35.09
N LEU A 340 35.31 -20.47 34.78
CA LEU A 340 35.09 -19.08 34.36
C LEU A 340 35.80 -18.81 33.03
N ILE A 341 35.26 -17.86 32.27
CA ILE A 341 35.84 -17.37 31.02
C ILE A 341 36.29 -15.91 31.15
N GLU A 342 37.40 -15.55 30.50
CA GLU A 342 37.84 -14.16 30.34
C GLU A 342 37.19 -13.59 29.07
N ARG A 343 36.46 -12.49 29.18
CA ARG A 343 35.71 -11.91 28.05
C ARG A 343 36.64 -11.25 27.02
N LYS A 344 36.37 -11.45 25.73
CA LYS A 344 37.04 -10.72 24.63
C LYS A 344 36.54 -9.29 24.43
N ASN A 345 35.31 -9.00 24.85
CA ASN A 345 34.62 -7.73 24.60
C ASN A 345 34.29 -6.99 25.91
N PRO A 346 34.26 -5.64 25.91
CA PRO A 346 33.84 -4.86 27.08
C PRO A 346 32.48 -5.30 27.65
N PRO A 347 32.28 -5.27 28.99
CA PRO A 347 33.29 -5.01 30.02
C PRO A 347 34.32 -6.16 30.08
N TYR A 348 35.60 -5.80 30.24
CA TYR A 348 36.69 -6.77 30.30
C TYR A 348 36.85 -7.35 31.71
N GLY A 349 37.12 -8.66 31.78
CA GLY A 349 37.29 -9.41 33.03
C GLY A 349 36.75 -10.83 32.91
N TRP A 350 36.72 -11.53 34.04
CA TRP A 350 36.25 -12.91 34.14
C TRP A 350 34.74 -12.98 34.40
N ALA A 351 34.07 -13.95 33.81
CA ALA A 351 32.63 -14.15 33.93
C ALA A 351 32.30 -15.65 34.04
N ILE A 352 31.18 -15.95 34.70
CA ILE A 352 30.47 -17.21 34.55
C ILE A 352 30.10 -17.36 33.06
N PRO A 353 30.32 -18.54 32.45
CA PRO A 353 29.92 -18.80 31.07
C PRO A 353 28.41 -18.60 30.89
N GLY A 354 28.00 -17.94 29.82
CA GLY A 354 26.61 -17.53 29.63
C GLY A 354 26.39 -16.57 28.48
N GLY A 355 25.14 -16.44 28.07
CA GLY A 355 24.76 -15.63 26.93
C GLY A 355 23.26 -15.37 26.83
N TYR A 356 22.83 -14.98 25.63
CA TYR A 356 21.45 -14.59 25.38
C TYR A 356 20.58 -15.83 25.13
N VAL A 357 19.31 -15.73 25.49
CA VAL A 357 18.30 -16.73 25.10
C VAL A 357 17.78 -16.34 23.73
N ASP A 358 17.98 -17.21 22.75
CA ASP A 358 17.53 -17.00 21.38
C ASP A 358 16.02 -17.15 21.25
N TYR A 359 15.47 -16.60 20.18
CA TYR A 359 14.05 -16.71 19.92
C TYR A 359 13.68 -18.16 19.56
N GLY A 360 12.78 -18.76 20.34
CA GLY A 360 12.24 -20.09 20.08
C GLY A 360 12.88 -21.22 20.87
N GLU A 361 13.90 -20.94 21.70
CA GLU A 361 14.49 -21.90 22.63
C GLU A 361 14.04 -21.67 24.08
N THR A 362 14.18 -22.69 24.92
CA THR A 362 14.00 -22.59 26.37
C THR A 362 15.27 -22.06 27.06
N VAL A 363 15.16 -21.63 28.31
CA VAL A 363 16.33 -21.18 29.09
C VAL A 363 17.30 -22.34 29.39
N GLU A 364 16.79 -23.56 29.49
CA GLU A 364 17.59 -24.77 29.64
C GLU A 364 18.37 -25.09 28.36
N GLU A 365 17.73 -24.95 27.19
CA GLU A 365 18.39 -25.14 25.88
C GLU A 365 19.49 -24.10 25.68
N ALA A 366 19.21 -22.83 25.99
CA ALA A 366 20.19 -21.75 25.96
C ALA A 366 21.38 -22.04 26.88
N ALA A 367 21.13 -22.50 28.12
CA ALA A 367 22.19 -22.79 29.09
C ALA A 367 23.15 -23.88 28.58
N VAL A 368 22.61 -24.95 27.99
CA VAL A 368 23.41 -26.04 27.40
C VAL A 368 24.19 -25.54 26.19
N ARG A 369 23.56 -24.76 25.31
CA ARG A 369 24.17 -24.19 24.11
C ARG A 369 25.32 -23.24 24.45
N GLU A 370 25.07 -22.24 25.30
CA GLU A 370 26.08 -21.25 25.72
C GLU A 370 27.26 -21.91 26.44
N ALA A 371 26.99 -22.85 27.36
CA ALA A 371 28.06 -23.61 28.00
C ALA A 371 28.94 -24.35 26.97
N LYS A 372 28.32 -24.95 25.94
CA LYS A 372 29.05 -25.64 24.87
C LYS A 372 29.85 -24.67 24.00
N GLU A 373 29.27 -23.53 23.63
CA GLU A 373 29.89 -22.54 22.76
C GLU A 373 31.09 -21.84 23.39
N GLU A 374 31.01 -21.51 24.68
CA GLU A 374 32.07 -20.76 25.35
C GLU A 374 33.16 -21.64 25.97
N THR A 375 32.79 -22.86 26.41
CA THR A 375 33.71 -23.75 27.15
C THR A 375 34.05 -25.06 26.44
N GLY A 376 33.31 -25.41 25.38
CA GLY A 376 33.42 -26.69 24.68
C GLY A 376 32.85 -27.90 25.43
N LEU A 377 32.35 -27.71 26.66
CA LEU A 377 31.87 -28.79 27.52
C LEU A 377 30.41 -29.15 27.21
N ASP A 378 30.12 -30.44 27.21
CA ASP A 378 28.74 -30.95 27.31
C ASP A 378 28.36 -30.96 28.80
N VAL A 379 27.35 -30.18 29.16
CA VAL A 379 26.93 -29.97 30.55
C VAL A 379 25.63 -30.72 30.86
N GLU A 380 25.56 -31.28 32.07
CA GLU A 380 24.32 -31.75 32.70
C GLU A 380 23.79 -30.64 33.60
N LEU A 381 22.57 -30.14 33.34
CA LEU A 381 21.91 -29.18 34.22
C LEU A 381 21.45 -29.88 35.50
N VAL A 382 22.05 -29.56 36.64
CA VAL A 382 21.73 -30.19 37.94
C VAL A 382 20.46 -29.56 38.51
N ARG A 383 20.36 -28.22 38.45
CA ARG A 383 19.17 -27.44 38.82
C ARG A 383 19.30 -25.97 38.41
N GLN A 384 18.17 -25.30 38.32
CA GLN A 384 18.13 -23.84 38.35
C GLN A 384 18.51 -23.34 39.75
N PHE A 385 19.37 -22.32 39.82
CA PHE A 385 19.84 -21.69 41.06
C PHE A 385 18.97 -20.49 41.42
N HIS A 386 19.22 -19.33 40.80
CA HIS A 386 18.47 -18.09 41.02
C HIS A 386 18.25 -17.33 39.71
N VAL A 387 17.42 -16.31 39.78
CA VAL A 387 17.30 -15.29 38.74
C VAL A 387 17.88 -13.98 39.27
N TYR A 388 18.86 -13.43 38.55
CA TYR A 388 19.44 -12.12 38.86
C TYR A 388 18.96 -11.09 37.83
N SER A 389 18.29 -10.04 38.32
CA SER A 389 17.54 -9.09 37.47
C SER A 389 17.72 -7.63 37.89
N ASP A 390 18.75 -7.32 38.69
CA ASP A 390 19.08 -5.95 39.05
C ASP A 390 19.30 -5.10 37.77
N PRO A 391 18.59 -3.98 37.58
CA PRO A 391 18.74 -3.13 36.40
C PRO A 391 20.17 -2.64 36.14
N ALA A 392 21.02 -2.61 37.16
CA ALA A 392 22.41 -2.18 37.07
C ALA A 392 23.42 -3.33 36.91
N ARG A 393 22.97 -4.60 36.83
CA ARG A 393 23.88 -5.77 36.76
C ARG A 393 24.82 -5.76 35.56
N ASP A 394 24.36 -5.20 34.44
CA ASP A 394 25.14 -5.01 33.23
C ASP A 394 25.07 -3.54 32.81
N PRO A 395 26.20 -2.83 32.73
CA PRO A 395 26.21 -1.41 32.35
C PRO A 395 25.74 -1.17 30.91
N ARG A 396 25.65 -2.21 30.07
CA ARG A 396 25.26 -2.10 28.66
C ARG A 396 23.75 -2.01 28.48
N GLN A 397 22.98 -2.80 29.23
CA GLN A 397 21.51 -2.84 29.18
C GLN A 397 20.94 -3.63 30.37
N HIS A 398 19.64 -3.49 30.63
CA HIS A 398 18.95 -4.30 31.66
C HIS A 398 18.79 -5.75 31.18
N ASN A 399 19.57 -6.65 31.77
CA ASN A 399 19.45 -8.09 31.55
C ASN A 399 18.75 -8.77 32.73
N LEU A 400 18.06 -9.87 32.46
CA LEU A 400 17.57 -10.83 33.45
C LEU A 400 18.24 -12.16 33.17
N SER A 401 19.05 -12.67 34.11
CA SER A 401 19.76 -13.93 33.93
C SER A 401 19.19 -15.05 34.79
N GLY A 402 18.82 -16.15 34.14
CA GLY A 402 18.57 -17.43 34.80
C GLY A 402 19.88 -18.18 35.01
N VAL A 403 20.26 -18.42 36.26
CA VAL A 403 21.52 -19.09 36.59
C VAL A 403 21.27 -20.57 36.83
N PHE A 404 22.07 -21.43 36.21
CA PHE A 404 22.03 -22.88 36.39
C PHE A 404 23.30 -23.38 37.08
N ILE A 405 23.14 -24.36 37.96
CA ILE A 405 24.26 -25.19 38.44
C ILE A 405 24.35 -26.38 37.49
N CYS A 406 25.51 -26.53 36.89
CA CYS A 406 25.79 -27.50 35.86
C CYS A 406 26.93 -28.42 36.31
N ARG A 407 26.94 -29.66 35.84
CA ARG A 407 28.07 -30.57 36.01
C ARG A 407 28.60 -30.97 34.65
N ALA A 408 29.92 -31.03 34.51
CA ALA A 408 30.54 -31.53 33.30
C ALA A 408 31.73 -32.45 33.62
N ARG A 409 32.28 -33.08 32.58
CA ARG A 409 33.57 -33.78 32.62
C ARG A 409 34.39 -33.36 31.41
N GLY A 410 35.71 -33.46 31.53
CA GLY A 410 36.65 -33.12 30.47
C GLY A 410 37.44 -31.84 30.74
N THR A 411 38.18 -31.39 29.74
CA THR A 411 39.03 -30.19 29.85
C THR A 411 38.36 -29.02 29.13
N PRO A 412 38.03 -27.92 29.82
CA PRO A 412 37.43 -26.75 29.21
C PRO A 412 38.39 -26.13 28.18
N LYS A 413 37.85 -25.65 27.07
CA LYS A 413 38.60 -24.95 26.03
C LYS A 413 37.86 -23.66 25.70
N ALA A 414 38.57 -22.53 25.78
CA ALA A 414 38.01 -21.25 25.41
C ALA A 414 37.62 -21.27 23.93
N ALA A 415 36.37 -20.88 23.64
CA ALA A 415 35.84 -20.77 22.29
C ALA A 415 34.94 -19.51 22.16
N SER A 416 34.52 -19.22 20.92
CA SER A 416 33.69 -18.06 20.55
C SER A 416 34.17 -16.72 21.15
N ASP A 417 33.55 -16.25 22.23
CA ASP A 417 33.78 -14.95 22.86
C ASP A 417 34.71 -14.98 24.09
N ALA A 418 35.22 -16.16 24.47
CA ALA A 418 36.16 -16.34 25.57
C ALA A 418 37.63 -16.17 25.12
N LYS A 419 38.34 -15.19 25.69
CA LYS A 419 39.77 -14.93 25.47
C LYS A 419 40.65 -15.98 26.14
N SER A 420 40.28 -16.38 27.35
CA SER A 420 40.91 -17.46 28.10
C SER A 420 39.86 -18.15 28.98
N ILE A 421 40.16 -19.35 29.48
CA ILE A 421 39.26 -20.15 30.31
C ILE A 421 40.06 -20.74 31.47
N GLY A 422 39.45 -20.85 32.65
CA GLY A 422 40.11 -21.34 33.85
C GLY A 422 39.16 -22.07 34.78
N ILE A 423 39.74 -22.93 35.62
CA ILE A 423 39.04 -23.62 36.71
C ILE A 423 39.49 -22.98 38.02
N PHE A 424 38.54 -22.56 38.83
CA PHE A 424 38.79 -21.78 40.05
C PHE A 424 38.03 -22.35 41.23
N THR A 425 38.64 -22.30 42.41
CA THR A 425 37.96 -22.53 43.69
C THR A 425 37.56 -21.19 44.31
N ARG A 426 36.82 -21.24 45.43
CA ARG A 426 36.49 -20.05 46.23
C ARG A 426 37.72 -19.20 46.57
N ASP A 427 38.84 -19.85 46.87
CA ASP A 427 40.07 -19.18 47.32
C ASP A 427 40.98 -18.73 46.18
N THR A 428 40.67 -19.12 44.94
CA THR A 428 41.49 -18.82 43.76
C THR A 428 40.74 -18.04 42.69
N LEU A 429 39.62 -17.41 43.03
CA LEU A 429 38.85 -16.61 42.07
C LEU A 429 39.71 -15.50 41.43
N PRO A 430 39.61 -15.29 40.12
CA PRO A 430 40.39 -14.29 39.41
C PRO A 430 39.85 -12.87 39.61
N GLU A 431 40.64 -11.86 39.22
CA GLU A 431 40.22 -10.46 39.19
C GLU A 431 40.60 -9.79 37.85
N PRO A 432 39.80 -8.82 37.34
CA PRO A 432 38.47 -8.43 37.83
C PRO A 432 37.38 -9.42 37.36
N ILE A 433 36.32 -9.59 38.15
CA ILE A 433 35.10 -10.32 37.74
C ILE A 433 34.06 -9.33 37.21
N CYS A 434 33.48 -9.62 36.05
CA CYS A 434 32.50 -8.78 35.38
C CYS A 434 31.09 -8.91 35.97
N PHE A 435 30.27 -7.89 35.70
CA PHE A 435 28.85 -7.84 36.07
C PHE A 435 28.63 -8.03 37.59
N ASP A 436 27.51 -8.63 37.96
CA ASP A 436 27.20 -9.09 39.31
C ASP A 436 27.74 -10.51 39.60
N HIS A 437 28.57 -11.09 38.73
CA HIS A 437 28.96 -12.50 38.83
C HIS A 437 29.72 -12.82 40.12
N ARG A 438 30.44 -11.86 40.70
CA ARG A 438 31.05 -12.04 42.03
C ARG A 438 30.01 -12.38 43.10
N ARG A 439 28.89 -11.65 43.10
CA ARG A 439 27.77 -11.88 44.02
C ARG A 439 27.14 -13.25 43.77
N ILE A 440 26.94 -13.62 42.50
CA ILE A 440 26.39 -14.93 42.12
C ILE A 440 27.29 -16.06 42.66
N LEU A 441 28.61 -15.93 42.52
CA LEU A 441 29.57 -16.91 43.02
C LEU A 441 29.61 -16.96 44.55
N GLU A 442 29.53 -15.82 45.22
CA GLU A 442 29.41 -15.76 46.70
C GLU A 442 28.15 -16.47 47.18
N ASP A 443 26.99 -16.22 46.55
CA ASP A 443 25.73 -16.91 46.85
C ASP A 443 25.88 -18.44 46.70
N TYR A 444 26.53 -18.87 45.61
CA TYR A 444 26.79 -20.29 45.33
C TYR A 444 27.72 -20.93 46.38
N PHE A 445 28.88 -20.33 46.67
CA PHE A 445 29.85 -20.88 47.63
C PHE A 445 29.36 -20.83 49.09
N GLU A 446 28.43 -19.94 49.43
CA GLU A 446 27.79 -19.86 50.74
C GLU A 446 26.57 -20.77 50.86
N GLY A 447 26.15 -21.42 49.78
CA GLY A 447 24.99 -22.31 49.76
C GLY A 447 23.66 -21.59 49.96
N ARG A 448 23.56 -20.33 49.52
CA ARG A 448 22.32 -19.55 49.54
C ARG A 448 21.41 -19.99 48.40
N TYR A 449 20.80 -21.17 48.54
CA TYR A 449 19.96 -21.81 47.53
C TYR A 449 18.50 -21.40 47.55
#